data_AF-A0A8A4TJJ5-F1
#
_entry.id   AF-A0A8A4TJJ5-F1
#
_cell.length_a   1.000
_cell.length_b   1.000
_cell.length_c   1.000
_cell.angle_alpha   90.00
_cell.angle_beta   90.00
_cell.angle_gamma   90.00
#
_symmetry.space_group_name_H-M   'P 1'
#
loop_
_entity.id
_entity.type
_entity.pdbx_description
1 polymer ?
#
loop_
_entity_poly.entity_id
_entity_poly.type
_entity_poly.pdbx_seq_one_letter_code
_entity_poly.pdbx_strand_id
1 'polypeptide(L)' 'MIPTPRLPKRLPLVWSPEEIQHLIRTAGQHCTQTQVILIVAYATGLRLSELCHLRLKDLDPDH' A
#
# COMPACT_ATOMS: atom_id res chain seq x y z
N MET A 1 -13.52 -29.60 -22.46
CA MET A 1 -12.70 -28.88 -21.46
C MET A 1 -13.63 -28.41 -20.35
N ILE A 2 -13.43 -28.89 -19.12
CA ILE A 2 -14.26 -28.52 -17.96
C ILE A 2 -13.68 -27.22 -17.38
N PRO A 3 -14.46 -26.16 -17.16
CA PRO A 3 -13.96 -24.93 -16.57
C PRO A 3 -13.52 -25.18 -15.12
N THR A 4 -12.28 -24.86 -14.82
CA THR A 4 -11.70 -24.98 -13.47
C THR A 4 -12.46 -24.10 -12.47
N PRO A 5 -12.80 -24.60 -11.27
CA PRO A 5 -13.48 -23.81 -10.26
C PRO A 5 -12.64 -22.60 -9.86
N ARG A 6 -13.28 -21.43 -9.79
CA ARG A 6 -12.62 -20.19 -9.36
C ARG A 6 -12.17 -20.38 -7.91
N LEU A 7 -10.86 -20.33 -7.68
CA LEU A 7 -10.29 -20.42 -6.34
C LEU A 7 -11.00 -19.39 -5.45
N PRO A 8 -11.60 -19.78 -4.31
CA PRO A 8 -12.25 -18.82 -3.43
C PRO A 8 -11.18 -17.81 -2.99
N LYS A 9 -11.32 -16.56 -3.43
CA LYS A 9 -10.48 -15.46 -2.97
C LYS A 9 -10.70 -15.36 -1.47
N ARG A 10 -9.73 -15.80 -0.68
CA ARG A 10 -9.70 -15.56 0.77
C ARG A 10 -9.96 -14.07 0.97
N LEU A 11 -10.92 -13.75 1.83
CA LEU A 11 -11.18 -12.38 2.25
C LEU A 11 -9.82 -11.76 2.60
N PRO A 12 -9.41 -10.67 1.94
CA PRO A 12 -8.13 -10.05 2.24
C PRO A 12 -8.14 -9.75 3.73
N LEU A 13 -7.10 -10.20 4.43
CA LEU A 13 -6.91 -9.91 5.85
C LEU A 13 -7.01 -8.39 5.98
N VAL A 14 -8.08 -7.88 6.61
CA VAL A 14 -8.23 -6.46 6.88
C VAL A 14 -7.38 -6.21 8.12
N TRP A 15 -6.27 -5.49 7.95
CA TRP A 15 -5.37 -5.19 9.04
C TRP A 15 -6.00 -4.11 9.93
N SER A 16 -5.83 -4.24 11.23
CA SER A 16 -6.22 -3.21 12.18
C SER A 16 -5.31 -1.98 12.02
N PRO A 17 -5.79 -0.76 12.30
CA PRO A 17 -4.98 0.44 12.16
C PRO A 17 -3.69 0.41 12.99
N GLU A 18 -3.68 -0.27 14.14
CA GLU A 18 -2.50 -0.45 15.00
C GLU A 18 -1.42 -1.30 14.33
N GLU A 19 -1.83 -2.36 13.61
CA GLU A 19 -0.91 -3.24 12.88
C GLU A 19 -0.23 -2.48 11.73
N ILE A 20 -1.00 -1.64 11.03
CA ILE A 20 -0.47 -0.78 9.97
C ILE A 20 0.51 0.26 10.53
N GLN A 21 0.17 0.89 11.66
CA GLN A 21 1.10 1.82 12.32
C GLN A 21 2.40 1.14 12.75
N HIS A 22 2.29 -0.07 13.31
CA HIS A 22 3.46 -0.86 13.67
C HIS A 22 4.31 -1.22 12.43
N LEU A 23 3.68 -1.65 11.34
CA LEU A 23 4.36 -1.95 10.08
C LEU A 23 5.10 -0.72 9.54
N ILE A 24 4.43 0.43 9.44
CA ILE A 24 4.99 1.68 8.94
C ILE A 24 6.20 2.09 9.79
N ARG A 25 6.06 2.01 11.12
CA ARG A 25 7.13 2.37 12.05
C ARG A 25 8.35 1.45 11.91
N THR A 26 8.13 0.14 11.83
CA THR A 26 9.21 -0.84 11.66
C THR A 26 9.89 -0.69 10.30
N ALA A 27 9.13 -0.45 9.23
CA ALA A 27 9.70 -0.16 7.91
C ALA A 27 10.58 1.10 7.91
N GLY A 28 10.18 2.14 8.65
CA GLY A 28 10.94 3.38 8.82
C GLY A 28 12.29 3.22 9.53
N GLN A 29 12.43 2.22 10.39
CA GLN A 29 13.70 1.92 11.06
C GLN A 29 14.74 1.36 10.08
N HIS A 30 14.31 0.74 8.99
CA HIS A 30 15.20 0.16 7.98
C HIS A 30 15.40 1.08 6.78
N CYS A 31 14.33 1.72 6.29
CA CYS A 31 14.38 2.56 5.10
C CYS A 31 13.23 3.56 5.08
N THR A 32 13.57 4.86 5.13
CA THR A 32 12.60 5.96 5.06
C THR A 32 11.76 5.91 3.77
N GLN A 33 12.35 5.50 2.64
CA GLN A 33 11.62 5.37 1.38
C GLN A 33 10.48 4.33 1.47
N THR A 34 10.73 3.21 2.14
CA THR A 34 9.72 2.16 2.31
C THR A 34 8.59 2.64 3.21
N GLN A 35 8.92 3.38 4.28
CA GLN A 35 7.94 4.01 5.14
C GLN A 35 7.04 4.99 4.37
N VAL A 36 7.61 5.85 3.54
CA VAL A 36 6.85 6.82 2.72
C VAL A 36 5.92 6.09 1.75
N ILE A 37 6.40 5.06 1.07
CA ILE A 37 5.60 4.23 0.16
C ILE A 37 4.39 3.63 0.89
N LEU A 38 4.60 3.04 2.07
CA LEU A 38 3.52 2.45 2.87
C LEU A 38 2.49 3.49 3.32
N ILE A 39 2.95 4.66 3.79
CA ILE A 39 2.06 5.75 4.21
C ILE A 39 1.22 6.24 3.04
N VAL A 40 1.85 6.53 1.89
CA VAL A 40 1.15 7.07 0.72
C VAL A 40 0.16 6.04 0.19
N ALA A 41 0.56 4.77 0.03
CA ALA A 41 -0.34 3.70 -0.41
C ALA A 41 -1.54 3.53 0.53
N TYR A 42 -1.33 3.61 1.85
CA TYR A 42 -2.40 3.49 2.84
C TYR A 42 -3.33 4.71 2.86
N ALA A 43 -2.77 5.93 2.80
CA ALA A 43 -3.54 7.17 2.88
C ALA A 43 -4.33 7.47 1.61
N THR A 44 -3.78 7.14 0.44
CA THR A 44 -4.37 7.47 -0.87
C THR A 44 -5.11 6.31 -1.52
N GLY A 45 -4.86 5.07 -1.08
CA GLY A 45 -5.41 3.87 -1.70
C GLY A 45 -4.91 3.61 -3.13
N LEU A 46 -3.81 4.27 -3.53
CA LEU A 46 -3.20 4.09 -4.85
C LEU A 46 -2.74 2.65 -5.07
N ARG A 47 -2.85 2.20 -6.33
CA ARG A 47 -2.28 0.91 -6.73
C ARG A 47 -0.75 1.01 -6.72
N LEU A 48 -0.06 -0.10 -6.45
CA LEU A 48 1.40 -0.16 -6.47
C LEU A 48 2.00 0.36 -7.77
N SER A 49 1.35 0.09 -8.91
CA SER A 49 1.78 0.60 -10.21
C SER A 49 1.72 2.13 -10.29
N GLU A 50 0.72 2.76 -9.69
CA GLU A 50 0.59 4.23 -9.67
C GLU A 50 1.62 4.83 -8.74
N LEU A 51 1.83 4.22 -7.58
CA LEU A 51 2.84 4.63 -6.62
C LEU A 51 4.26 4.57 -7.19
N CYS A 52 4.60 3.53 -7.95
CA CYS A 52 5.90 3.40 -8.61
C CYS A 52 6.13 4.45 -9.70
N HIS A 53 5.07 4.97 -10.32
CA HIS A 53 5.16 6.01 -11.36
C HIS A 53 4.84 7.41 -10.83
N LEU A 54 4.60 7.55 -9.52
CA LEU A 54 4.29 8.82 -8.87
C LEU A 54 5.50 9.76 -9.01
N ARG A 55 5.28 10.94 -9.58
CA ARG A 55 6.32 11.97 -9.68
C ARG A 55 6.00 13.12 -8.74
N LEU A 56 7.03 13.86 -8.33
CA LEU A 56 6.88 15.02 -7.45
C LEU A 56 5.94 16.09 -8.02
N LYS A 57 5.86 16.21 -9.36
CA LYS A 57 4.93 17.12 -10.04
C LYS A 57 3.46 16.72 -9.94
N ASP A 58 3.20 15.45 -9.60
CA ASP A 58 1.84 14.92 -9.43
C ASP A 58 1.38 15.08 -7.97
N LEU A 59 2.27 15.54 -7.07
CA LEU A 59 1.96 15.93 -5.70
C LEU A 59 1.77 17.44 -5.65
N ASP A 60 0.60 17.89 -5.20
CA ASP A 60 0.31 19.30 -4.96
C ASP A 60 0.59 19.61 -3.47
N PRO A 61 1.68 20.34 -3.14
CA PRO A 61 2.05 20.63 -1.76
C PRO A 61 1.28 21.83 -1.16
N ASP A 62 0.46 22.52 -1.94
CA ASP A 62 -0.20 23.79 -1.58
C ASP A 62 -1.67 23.60 -1.11
N HIS A 63 -2.12 22.36 -0.91
CA HIS A 63 -3.42 22.00 -0.33
C HIS A 63 -3.26 21.19 0.95
#